data_AF-A0A2A5Q7J7-F1
#
_entry.id   AF-A0A2A5Q7J7-F1
#
_cell.length_a   1.000
_cell.length_b   1.000
_cell.length_c   1.000
_cell.angle_alpha   90.00
_cell.angle_beta   90.00
_cell.angle_gamma   90.00
#
_symmetry.space_group_name_H-M   'P 1'
#
loop_
_entity.id
_entity.type
_entity.pdbx_description
1 polymer ?
#
loop_
_entity_poly.entity_id
_entity_poly.type
_entity_poly.pdbx_seq_one_letter_code
_entity_poly.pdbx_strand_id
1 'polypeptide(L)'
;MRSETKTIYGVDVLGMIAIFKQIRKWRTIRKLRNRWNQSRRDLVTCRKFRHLNHHADHFQVQQRYKHMREYVKSHQQRGAI
;
A
#
# COMPACT_ATOMS: atom_id res chain seq x y z
N MET A 1 -0.37 10.01 -37.25
CA MET A 1 -1.22 10.68 -36.23
C MET A 1 -0.34 11.44 -35.26
N ARG A 2 -0.23 12.77 -35.43
CA ARG A 2 0.40 13.63 -34.40
C ARG A 2 -0.63 13.81 -33.29
N SER A 3 -0.36 13.25 -32.12
CA SER A 3 -1.16 13.53 -30.93
C SER A 3 -0.77 14.92 -30.46
N GLU A 4 -1.51 15.94 -30.87
CA GLU A 4 -1.44 17.26 -30.26
C GLU A 4 -1.66 17.09 -28.77
N THR A 5 -0.65 17.44 -27.98
CA THR A 5 -0.76 17.52 -26.53
C THR A 5 -1.88 18.48 -26.22
N LYS A 6 -3.00 17.96 -25.70
CA LYS A 6 -4.13 18.78 -25.24
C LYS A 6 -3.66 19.54 -23.99
N THR A 7 -3.04 20.69 -24.21
CA THR A 7 -2.66 21.63 -23.16
C THR A 7 -3.89 22.44 -22.79
N ILE A 8 -4.33 22.32 -21.54
CA ILE A 8 -5.42 23.13 -20.99
C ILE A 8 -4.76 24.11 -20.02
N TYR A 9 -4.93 25.42 -20.23
CA TYR A 9 -4.26 26.48 -19.47
C TYR A 9 -2.72 26.37 -19.44
N GLY A 10 -2.08 25.88 -20.51
CA GLY A 10 -0.62 25.72 -20.58
C GLY A 10 -0.06 24.52 -19.82
N VAL A 11 -0.92 23.69 -19.22
CA VAL A 11 -0.52 22.46 -18.52
C VAL A 11 -0.80 21.25 -19.40
N ASP A 12 0.20 20.38 -19.54
CA ASP A 12 0.02 19.08 -20.21
C ASP A 12 -0.88 18.17 -19.35
N VAL A 13 -2.09 17.94 -19.85
CA VAL A 13 -3.10 17.11 -19.19
C VAL A 13 -2.61 15.68 -19.02
N LEU A 14 -1.81 15.15 -19.96
CA LEU A 14 -1.27 13.80 -19.87
C LEU A 14 -0.23 13.69 -18.76
N GLY A 15 0.68 14.66 -18.65
CA GLY A 15 1.64 14.79 -17.55
C GLY A 15 0.94 14.86 -16.18
N MET A 16 -0.11 15.68 -16.05
CA MET A 16 -0.90 15.75 -14.81
C MET A 16 -1.55 14.41 -14.44
N ILE A 17 -2.16 13.71 -15.41
CA ILE A 17 -2.74 12.38 -15.18
C ILE A 17 -1.67 11.38 -14.71
N ALA A 18 -0.45 11.44 -15.27
CA ALA A 18 0.66 10.59 -14.86
C ALA A 18 1.10 10.87 -13.43
N ILE A 19 1.23 12.15 -13.04
CA ILE A 19 1.55 12.57 -11.66
C ILE A 19 0.47 12.09 -10.68
N PHE A 20 -0.81 12.28 -11.02
CA PHE A 20 -1.91 11.78 -10.18
C PHE A 20 -1.89 10.27 -10.00
N LYS A 21 -1.55 9.51 -11.05
CA LYS A 21 -1.36 8.06 -10.96
C LYS A 21 -0.21 7.70 -10.02
N GLN A 22 0.94 8.37 -10.11
CA GLN A 22 2.07 8.15 -9.21
C GLN A 22 1.74 8.46 -7.75
N ILE A 23 1.05 9.58 -7.47
CA ILE A 23 0.63 9.93 -6.11
C ILE A 23 -0.33 8.87 -5.53
N ARG A 24 -1.28 8.39 -6.33
CA ARG A 24 -2.20 7.30 -5.92
C ARG A 24 -1.46 6.00 -5.61
N LYS A 25 -0.50 5.62 -6.45
CA LYS A 25 0.38 4.45 -6.23
C LYS A 25 1.17 4.59 -4.94
N TRP A 26 1.83 5.73 -4.74
CA TRP A 26 2.59 6.00 -3.53
C TRP A 26 1.72 5.98 -2.27
N ARG A 27 0.53 6.58 -2.29
CA ARG A 27 -0.42 6.52 -1.17
C ARG A 27 -0.82 5.09 -0.84
N THR A 28 -1.07 4.25 -1.84
CA THR A 28 -1.44 2.84 -1.65
C THR A 28 -0.30 2.05 -1.01
N ILE A 29 0.92 2.19 -1.53
CA ILE A 29 2.13 1.56 -0.97
C ILE A 29 2.37 2.03 0.48
N ARG A 30 2.23 3.33 0.74
CA ARG A 30 2.41 3.90 2.09
C ARG A 30 1.38 3.34 3.08
N LYS A 31 0.11 3.19 2.68
CA LYS A 31 -0.92 2.57 3.51
C LYS A 31 -0.59 1.11 3.83
N LEU A 32 -0.14 0.34 2.85
CA LEU A 32 0.25 -1.06 3.04
C LEU A 32 1.43 -1.20 4.00
N ARG A 33 2.46 -0.38 3.80
CA ARG A 33 3.64 -0.35 4.68
C ARG A 33 3.28 0.05 6.11
N ASN A 34 2.39 1.03 6.29
CA ASN A 34 1.91 1.43 7.61
C ASN A 34 1.15 0.29 8.31
N ARG A 35 0.24 -0.41 7.61
CA ARG A 35 -0.49 -1.55 8.18
C ARG A 35 0.46 -2.68 8.62
N TRP A 36 1.47 -2.97 7.79
CA TRP A 36 2.51 -3.95 8.14
C TRP A 36 3.31 -3.54 9.38
N ASN A 37 3.76 -2.29 9.41
CA ASN A 37 4.53 -1.77 10.53
C ASN A 37 3.72 -1.74 11.82
N GLN A 38 2.44 -1.39 11.77
CA GLN A 38 1.55 -1.43 12.93
C GLN A 38 1.44 -2.86 13.47
N SER A 39 1.12 -3.83 12.59
CA SER A 39 1.05 -5.24 12.99
C SER A 39 2.36 -5.75 13.59
N ARG A 40 3.52 -5.35 13.04
CA ARG A 40 4.83 -5.70 13.61
C ARG A 40 5.05 -5.07 14.99
N ARG A 41 4.68 -3.81 15.18
CA ARG A 41 4.78 -3.12 16.48
C ARG A 41 3.92 -3.80 17.54
N ASP A 42 2.69 -4.15 17.18
CA ASP A 42 1.76 -4.83 18.10
C ASP A 42 2.30 -6.21 18.49
N LEU A 43 2.84 -6.98 17.54
CA LEU A 43 3.48 -8.27 17.80
C LEU A 43 4.69 -8.15 18.74
N VAL A 44 5.57 -7.17 18.48
CA VAL A 44 6.74 -6.91 19.33
C VAL A 44 6.29 -6.52 20.75
N THR A 45 5.23 -5.72 20.85
CA THR A 45 4.65 -5.32 22.14
C THR A 45 4.09 -6.53 22.89
N CYS A 46 3.33 -7.40 22.22
CA CYS A 46 2.79 -8.62 22.81
C CYS A 46 3.91 -9.56 23.31
N ARG A 47 5.01 -9.67 22.56
CA ARG A 47 6.17 -10.49 22.97
C ARG A 47 6.99 -9.87 24.10
N LYS A 48 7.01 -8.54 24.21
CA LYS A 48 7.73 -7.82 25.28
C LYS A 48 7.06 -8.01 26.63
N PHE A 49 5.73 -8.09 26.67
CA PHE A 49 4.97 -8.24 27.90
C PHE A 49 4.54 -9.70 28.11
N ARG A 50 5.12 -10.37 29.11
CA ARG A 50 4.91 -11.80 29.38
C ARG A 50 3.43 -12.21 29.51
N HIS A 51 2.58 -11.33 30.04
CA HIS A 51 1.13 -11.56 30.16
C HIS A 51 0.38 -11.46 28.82
N LEU A 52 0.93 -10.76 27.82
CA LEU A 52 0.37 -10.63 26.46
C LEU A 52 0.97 -11.63 25.47
N ASN A 53 1.90 -12.48 25.89
CA ASN A 53 2.62 -13.37 24.97
C ASN A 53 1.68 -14.38 24.28
N HIS A 54 0.61 -14.82 24.95
CA HIS A 54 -0.42 -15.67 24.35
C HIS A 54 -1.13 -14.99 23.16
N HIS A 55 -1.23 -13.64 23.15
CA HIS A 55 -1.74 -12.90 22.00
C HIS A 55 -0.77 -12.88 20.81
N ALA A 56 0.53 -13.10 21.04
CA ALA A 56 1.51 -13.17 19.97
C ALA A 56 1.29 -14.39 19.05
N ASP A 57 0.75 -15.50 19.59
CA ASP A 57 0.43 -16.70 18.81
C ASP A 57 -0.77 -16.48 17.88
N HIS A 58 -1.67 -15.57 18.24
CA HIS A 58 -2.78 -15.12 17.39
C HIS A 58 -2.33 -14.18 16.26
N PHE A 59 -1.13 -13.60 16.34
CA PHE A 59 -0.52 -12.88 15.23
C PHE A 59 0.01 -13.89 14.20
N GLN A 60 -0.91 -14.51 13.46
CA GLN A 60 -0.61 -15.42 12.35
C GLN A 60 0.07 -14.66 11.20
N VAL A 61 1.37 -14.39 11.34
CA VAL A 61 2.18 -13.58 10.41
C VAL A 61 2.10 -14.14 8.99
N GLN A 62 2.13 -15.46 8.83
CA GLN A 62 2.01 -16.11 7.52
C GLN A 62 0.66 -15.84 6.84
N GLN A 63 -0.46 -15.93 7.56
CA GLN A 63 -1.78 -15.63 7.00
C GLN A 63 -1.90 -14.14 6.62
N ARG A 64 -1.40 -13.24 7.49
CA ARG A 64 -1.38 -11.81 7.19
C ARG A 64 -0.52 -11.46 5.98
N TYR A 65 0.62 -12.15 5.81
CA TYR A 65 1.45 -12.00 4.63
C TYR A 65 0.72 -12.45 3.36
N LYS A 66 0.03 -13.61 3.38
CA LYS A 66 -0.81 -14.07 2.27
C LYS A 66 -1.89 -13.04 1.91
N HIS A 67 -2.63 -12.55 2.91
CA HIS A 67 -3.64 -11.50 2.72
C HIS A 67 -3.05 -10.22 2.12
N MET A 68 -1.89 -9.76 2.59
CA MET A 68 -1.24 -8.58 1.99
C MET A 68 -0.84 -8.82 0.54
N ARG A 69 -0.35 -10.02 0.22
CA ARG A 69 0.03 -10.37 -1.15
C ARG A 69 -1.18 -10.36 -2.08
N GLU A 70 -2.32 -10.88 -1.64
CA GLU A 70 -3.59 -10.81 -2.39
C GLU A 70 -4.08 -9.38 -2.57
N TYR A 71 -3.99 -8.57 -1.51
CA TYR A 71 -4.37 -7.16 -1.55
C TYR A 71 -3.50 -6.36 -2.53
N VAL A 72 -2.18 -6.60 -2.52
CA VAL A 72 -1.23 -6.03 -3.50
C VAL A 72 -1.57 -6.48 -4.92
N LYS A 73 -1.84 -7.77 -5.12
CA LYS A 73 -2.22 -8.33 -6.43
C LYS A 73 -3.49 -7.68 -6.97
N SER A 74 -4.50 -7.47 -6.11
CA SER A 74 -5.74 -6.75 -6.47
C SER A 74 -5.46 -5.30 -6.89
N HIS A 75 -4.58 -4.60 -6.18
CA HIS A 75 -4.18 -3.24 -6.54
C HIS A 75 -3.40 -3.18 -7.86
N GLN A 76 -2.54 -4.16 -8.12
CA GLN A 76 -1.77 -4.26 -9.36
C GLN A 76 -2.68 -4.55 -10.56
N GLN A 77 -3.67 -5.43 -10.42
CA GLN A 77 -4.67 -5.70 -11.45
C GLN A 77 -5.51 -4.47 -11.81
N ARG A 78 -5.75 -3.57 -10.85
CA ARG A 78 -6.50 -2.32 -11.05
C ARG A 78 -5.63 -1.17 -11.60
N GLY A 79 -4.34 -1.41 -11.87
CA GLY A 79 -3.39 -0.39 -12.28
C GLY A 79 -3.15 0.70 -11.22
N ALA A 80 -3.48 0.41 -9.97
CA ALA A 80 -3.24 1.31 -8.84
C ALA A 80 -1.80 1.20 -8.30
N ILE A 81 -1.12 0.10 -8.59
CA ILE A 81 0.31 -0.16 -8.31
C ILE A 81 0.95 -0.77 -9.55
#